data_AF-A0A4Q7IJC5-F1
#
_entry.id   AF-A0A4Q7IJC5-F1
#
_cell.length_a   1.000
_cell.length_b   1.000
_cell.length_c   1.000
_cell.angle_alpha   90.00
_cell.angle_beta   90.00
_cell.angle_gamma   90.00
#
_symmetry.space_group_name_H-M   'P 1'
#
loop_
_entity.id
_entity.type
_entity.pdbx_description
1 polymer ?
#
loop_
_entity_poly.entity_id
_entity_poly.type
_entity_poly.pdbx_seq_one_letter_code
_entity_poly.pdbx_strand_id
1 'polypeptide(L)'
;MLFIISISSSCSLAAQPKSSAVDSLEYIKKFSHVAPERSRQELIQSFHPGKELKLNKQVEWYILGGTIGLKLNDLSLFKRSVSELGELIDKNSSASEASTFLTLLGHYSLKSNYLSVAKQAYFCVFQKSKTEQNKLRASYRVSNSLLSEGNVIEAEKIMNQLLFIAEAKNLKAWLGGIKSTLGIYALHIKDYAKAKRLFKESMLAHQDSQNYSGEFNSGLNLLLSFALDSDNDFERIIDRVKGLANKNNDRDRLNLLRLIEILYEVKTIGLRSWHQEAAKDILVKIESSTVRSAAKKFIWPELKLKVSETKQQQAPNWITDKLVDFDCPVSEFYSKDIV
;
A
#
# COMPACT_ATOMS: atom_id res chain seq x y z
N MET A 1 4.85 -38.39 -56.97
CA MET A 1 3.85 -37.52 -56.30
C MET A 1 3.91 -37.80 -54.80
N LEU A 2 4.51 -36.90 -54.03
CA LEU A 2 4.50 -36.97 -52.56
C LEU A 2 3.14 -36.47 -52.04
N PHE A 3 2.44 -37.28 -51.27
CA PHE A 3 1.29 -36.85 -50.47
C PHE A 3 1.80 -36.22 -49.17
N ILE A 4 1.59 -34.91 -49.02
CA ILE A 4 1.76 -34.20 -47.75
C ILE A 4 0.44 -34.31 -46.98
N ILE A 5 0.42 -35.12 -45.92
CA ILE A 5 -0.67 -35.12 -44.94
C ILE A 5 -0.41 -33.96 -43.99
N SER A 6 -1.12 -32.86 -44.20
CA SER A 6 -1.19 -31.74 -43.26
C SER A 6 -2.10 -32.13 -42.09
N ILE A 7 -1.50 -32.52 -40.97
CA ILE A 7 -2.21 -32.67 -39.70
C ILE A 7 -2.41 -31.28 -39.12
N SER A 8 -3.58 -30.69 -39.38
CA SER A 8 -4.03 -29.51 -38.67
C SER A 8 -4.39 -29.91 -37.24
N SER A 9 -3.47 -29.65 -36.31
CA SER A 9 -3.78 -29.69 -34.87
C SER A 9 -4.70 -28.52 -34.53
N SER A 10 -6.00 -28.76 -34.55
CA SER A 10 -6.98 -27.89 -33.92
C SER A 10 -6.76 -27.94 -32.41
N CYS A 11 -6.00 -26.99 -31.88
CA CYS A 11 -5.90 -26.77 -30.45
C CYS A 11 -7.23 -26.16 -29.98
N SER A 12 -8.20 -27.00 -29.65
CA SER A 12 -9.39 -26.57 -28.92
C SER A 12 -8.94 -26.01 -27.58
N LEU A 13 -9.13 -24.71 -27.34
CA LEU A 13 -9.10 -24.15 -25.99
C LEU A 13 -10.21 -24.84 -25.19
N ALA A 14 -9.87 -25.91 -24.48
CA ALA A 14 -10.73 -26.49 -23.49
C ALA A 14 -10.97 -25.41 -22.41
N ALA A 15 -12.24 -25.06 -22.19
CA ALA A 15 -12.63 -24.28 -21.03
C ALA A 15 -12.04 -24.94 -19.78
N GLN A 16 -11.25 -24.21 -18.99
CA GLN A 16 -10.77 -24.73 -17.72
C GLN A 16 -12.00 -25.08 -16.85
N PRO A 17 -12.08 -26.29 -16.28
CA PRO A 17 -13.29 -26.70 -15.57
C PRO A 17 -13.49 -25.88 -14.30
N LYS A 18 -14.75 -25.53 -13.96
CA LYS A 18 -15.14 -24.83 -12.71
C LYS A 18 -14.52 -25.39 -11.42
N SER A 19 -14.12 -26.66 -11.40
CA SER A 19 -13.38 -27.27 -10.27
C SER A 19 -12.02 -26.61 -10.04
N SER A 20 -11.30 -26.25 -11.11
CA SER A 20 -10.00 -25.59 -11.00
C SER A 20 -10.10 -24.18 -10.39
N ALA A 21 -11.17 -23.43 -10.70
CA ALA A 21 -11.37 -22.09 -10.15
C ALA A 21 -11.55 -22.10 -8.62
N VAL A 22 -12.27 -23.10 -8.10
CA VAL A 22 -12.48 -23.26 -6.65
C VAL A 22 -11.18 -23.68 -5.96
N ASP A 23 -10.43 -24.60 -6.56
CA ASP A 23 -9.14 -25.04 -6.02
C ASP A 23 -8.12 -23.88 -6.01
N SER A 24 -8.07 -23.07 -7.06
CA SER A 24 -7.26 -21.86 -7.11
C SER A 24 -7.65 -20.86 -6.01
N LEU A 25 -8.95 -20.65 -5.76
CA LEU A 25 -9.38 -19.75 -4.69
C LEU A 25 -8.90 -20.22 -3.31
N GLU A 26 -9.04 -21.52 -3.01
CA GLU A 26 -8.55 -22.09 -1.76
C GLU A 26 -7.02 -22.04 -1.65
N TYR A 27 -6.29 -22.23 -2.75
CA TYR A 27 -4.85 -22.03 -2.81
C TYR A 27 -4.47 -20.58 -2.48
N ILE A 28 -5.12 -19.60 -3.12
CA ILE A 28 -4.90 -18.18 -2.90
C ILE A 28 -5.11 -17.84 -1.43
N LYS A 29 -6.21 -18.30 -0.82
CA LYS A 29 -6.53 -18.09 0.60
C LYS A 29 -5.43 -18.60 1.51
N LYS A 30 -5.01 -19.86 1.30
CA LYS A 30 -3.97 -20.53 2.07
C LYS A 30 -2.67 -19.72 2.13
N PHE A 31 -2.25 -19.12 1.01
CA PHE A 31 -0.97 -18.42 0.91
C PHE A 31 -1.06 -16.90 1.06
N SER A 32 -2.25 -16.31 1.07
CA SER A 32 -2.47 -14.84 1.05
C SER A 32 -1.82 -14.08 2.23
N HIS A 33 -1.59 -14.76 3.35
CA HIS A 33 -0.97 -14.21 4.55
C HIS A 33 0.49 -14.61 4.72
N VAL A 34 0.83 -15.87 4.42
CA VAL A 34 2.16 -16.44 4.71
C VAL A 34 3.15 -16.31 3.55
N ALA A 35 2.67 -16.33 2.31
CA ALA A 35 3.46 -16.31 1.09
C ALA A 35 2.66 -15.62 -0.04
N PRO A 36 2.30 -14.33 0.13
CA PRO A 36 1.39 -13.62 -0.76
C PRO A 36 1.86 -13.60 -2.23
N GLU A 37 3.17 -13.73 -2.48
CA GLU A 37 3.76 -13.83 -3.81
C GLU A 37 3.31 -15.08 -4.57
N ARG A 38 3.04 -16.19 -3.87
CA ARG A 38 2.47 -17.41 -4.47
C ARG A 38 1.03 -17.19 -4.88
N SER A 39 0.23 -16.60 -3.98
CA SER A 39 -1.15 -16.22 -4.29
C SER A 39 -1.23 -15.23 -5.45
N ARG A 40 -0.29 -14.28 -5.55
CA ARG A 40 -0.17 -13.37 -6.70
C ARG A 40 0.05 -14.13 -8.01
N GLN A 41 0.96 -15.10 -8.03
CA GLN A 41 1.22 -15.90 -9.24
C GLN A 41 -0.05 -16.63 -9.70
N GLU A 42 -0.75 -17.27 -8.77
CA GLU A 42 -2.03 -17.94 -9.06
C GLU A 42 -3.07 -16.96 -9.61
N LEU A 43 -3.22 -15.78 -9.00
CA LEU A 43 -4.15 -14.74 -9.47
C LEU A 43 -3.83 -14.21 -10.87
N ILE A 44 -2.54 -14.14 -11.25
CA ILE A 44 -2.11 -13.68 -12.57
C ILE A 44 -2.34 -14.76 -13.62
N GLN A 45 -2.02 -16.02 -13.31
CA GLN A 45 -2.14 -17.16 -14.22
C GLN A 45 -3.60 -17.58 -14.45
N SER A 46 -4.41 -17.52 -13.38
CA SER A 46 -5.79 -18.02 -13.34
C SER A 46 -6.80 -16.86 -13.31
N PHE A 47 -6.53 -15.74 -14.01
CA PHE A 47 -7.32 -14.52 -13.86
C PHE A 47 -8.78 -14.63 -14.38
N HIS A 48 -9.04 -15.44 -15.42
CA HIS A 48 -10.39 -15.61 -16.01
C HIS A 48 -11.33 -16.57 -15.27
N PRO A 49 -10.84 -17.68 -14.66
CA PRO A 49 -11.63 -18.56 -13.80
C PRO A 49 -12.44 -17.87 -12.69
N GLY A 50 -12.00 -16.70 -12.22
CA GLY A 50 -12.72 -15.91 -11.23
C GLY A 50 -14.17 -15.58 -11.64
N LYS A 51 -14.44 -15.36 -12.94
CA LYS A 51 -15.79 -15.08 -13.46
C LYS A 51 -16.69 -16.31 -13.53
N GLU A 52 -16.12 -17.51 -13.45
CA GLU A 52 -16.85 -18.77 -13.50
C GLU A 52 -17.35 -19.22 -12.12
N LEU A 53 -16.84 -18.60 -11.05
CA LEU A 53 -17.26 -18.81 -9.68
C LEU A 53 -18.66 -18.26 -9.42
N LYS A 54 -19.34 -18.75 -8.37
CA LYS A 54 -20.57 -18.12 -7.86
C LYS A 54 -20.25 -16.73 -7.29
N LEU A 55 -21.23 -15.81 -7.34
CA LEU A 55 -21.05 -14.38 -6.99
C LEU A 55 -20.24 -14.15 -5.71
N ASN A 56 -20.61 -14.81 -4.61
CA ASN A 56 -19.90 -14.67 -3.34
C ASN A 56 -18.41 -15.04 -3.41
N LYS A 57 -18.06 -16.07 -4.19
CA LYS A 57 -16.68 -16.49 -4.42
C LYS A 57 -15.94 -15.57 -5.40
N GLN A 58 -16.65 -14.94 -6.35
CA GLN A 58 -16.06 -13.89 -7.19
C GLN A 58 -15.65 -12.67 -6.34
N VAL A 59 -16.55 -12.24 -5.45
CA VAL A 59 -16.27 -11.15 -4.50
C VAL A 59 -15.05 -11.48 -3.63
N GLU A 60 -15.00 -12.69 -3.06
CA GLU A 60 -13.83 -13.16 -2.28
C GLU A 60 -12.54 -13.15 -3.11
N TRP A 61 -12.59 -13.64 -4.35
CA TRP A 61 -11.46 -13.66 -5.27
C TRP A 61 -10.89 -12.25 -5.51
N TYR A 62 -11.74 -11.28 -5.84
CA TYR A 62 -11.28 -9.92 -6.14
C TYR A 62 -10.88 -9.13 -4.88
N ILE A 63 -11.47 -9.41 -3.71
CA ILE A 63 -10.99 -8.88 -2.42
C ILE A 63 -9.56 -9.38 -2.13
N LEU A 64 -9.31 -10.68 -2.32
CA LEU A 64 -7.98 -11.27 -2.15
C LEU A 64 -6.98 -10.68 -3.14
N GLY A 65 -7.37 -10.55 -4.41
CA GLY A 65 -6.54 -9.91 -5.43
C GLY A 65 -6.17 -8.47 -5.10
N GLY A 66 -7.13 -7.65 -4.68
CA GLY A 66 -6.88 -6.28 -4.25
C GLY A 66 -5.98 -6.21 -3.01
N THR A 67 -6.20 -7.10 -2.04
CA THR A 67 -5.39 -7.18 -0.82
C THR A 67 -3.95 -7.60 -1.10
N ILE A 68 -3.74 -8.58 -1.98
CA ILE A 68 -2.41 -9.05 -2.38
C ILE A 68 -1.70 -7.97 -3.21
N GLY A 69 -2.41 -7.35 -4.15
CA GLY A 69 -1.91 -6.21 -4.92
C GLY A 69 -1.46 -5.05 -4.02
N LEU A 70 -2.24 -4.73 -2.98
CA LEU A 70 -1.87 -3.77 -1.95
C LEU A 70 -0.61 -4.18 -1.17
N LYS A 71 -0.55 -5.42 -0.65
CA LYS A 71 0.56 -5.93 0.17
C LYS A 71 1.90 -5.94 -0.58
N LEU A 72 1.88 -6.41 -1.83
CA LEU A 72 3.06 -6.58 -2.68
C LEU A 72 3.33 -5.34 -3.56
N ASN A 73 2.48 -4.32 -3.44
CA ASN A 73 2.55 -3.11 -4.25
C ASN A 73 2.55 -3.39 -5.76
N ASP A 74 1.77 -4.39 -6.18
CA ASP A 74 1.50 -4.70 -7.59
C ASP A 74 0.28 -3.88 -8.04
N LEU A 75 0.54 -2.71 -8.62
CA LEU A 75 -0.51 -1.75 -8.96
C LEU A 75 -1.41 -2.25 -10.10
N SER A 76 -0.88 -3.10 -10.98
CA SER A 76 -1.63 -3.70 -12.08
C SER A 76 -2.67 -4.69 -11.58
N LEU A 77 -2.26 -5.66 -10.73
CA LEU A 77 -3.18 -6.57 -10.07
C LEU A 77 -4.18 -5.79 -9.22
N PHE A 78 -3.70 -4.80 -8.46
CA PHE A 78 -4.56 -4.03 -7.58
C PHE A 78 -5.66 -3.28 -8.35
N LYS A 79 -5.30 -2.55 -9.41
CA LYS A 79 -6.26 -1.86 -10.29
C LYS A 79 -7.31 -2.83 -10.81
N ARG A 80 -6.86 -3.95 -11.37
CA ARG A 80 -7.73 -4.92 -12.04
C ARG A 80 -8.72 -5.54 -11.07
N SER A 81 -8.25 -5.99 -9.90
CA SER A 81 -9.10 -6.57 -8.88
C SER A 81 -10.11 -5.58 -8.30
N VAL A 82 -9.70 -4.32 -8.05
CA VAL A 82 -10.62 -3.30 -7.54
C VAL A 82 -11.67 -2.92 -8.57
N SER A 83 -11.30 -2.81 -9.85
CA SER A 83 -12.25 -2.54 -10.92
C SER A 83 -13.29 -3.65 -11.04
N GLU A 84 -12.88 -4.92 -11.11
CA GLU A 84 -13.81 -6.05 -11.21
C GLU A 84 -14.67 -6.20 -9.95
N LEU A 85 -14.12 -5.96 -8.76
CA LEU A 85 -14.91 -5.93 -7.52
C LEU A 85 -15.99 -4.84 -7.57
N GLY A 86 -15.69 -3.67 -8.15
CA GLY A 86 -16.65 -2.58 -8.32
C GLY A 86 -17.82 -2.91 -9.25
N GLU A 87 -17.66 -3.85 -10.19
CA GLU A 87 -18.75 -4.34 -11.03
C GLU A 87 -19.70 -5.28 -10.26
N LEU A 88 -19.20 -5.93 -9.20
CA LEU A 88 -19.98 -6.87 -8.38
C LEU A 88 -20.62 -6.22 -7.16
N ILE A 89 -20.06 -5.12 -6.68
CA ILE A 89 -20.44 -4.46 -5.42
C ILE A 89 -21.08 -3.10 -5.73
N ASP A 90 -22.28 -2.92 -5.21
CA ASP A 90 -23.13 -1.75 -5.38
C ASP A 90 -23.66 -1.23 -4.03
N LYS A 91 -24.50 -0.20 -4.07
CA LYS A 91 -25.12 0.38 -2.87
C LYS A 91 -26.05 -0.55 -2.10
N ASN A 92 -26.52 -1.64 -2.73
CA ASN A 92 -27.42 -2.62 -2.12
C ASN A 92 -26.66 -3.79 -1.48
N SER A 93 -25.36 -3.90 -1.76
CA SER A 93 -24.47 -4.89 -1.18
C SER A 93 -24.37 -4.72 0.35
N SER A 94 -23.89 -5.75 1.05
CA SER A 94 -23.80 -5.67 2.51
C SER A 94 -22.87 -4.54 2.95
N ALA A 95 -23.12 -3.98 4.14
CA ALA A 95 -22.28 -2.92 4.70
C ALA A 95 -20.79 -3.33 4.80
N SER A 96 -20.52 -4.63 5.00
CA SER A 96 -19.16 -5.18 5.05
C SER A 96 -18.49 -5.19 3.67
N GLU A 97 -19.21 -5.61 2.63
CA GLU A 97 -18.70 -5.63 1.26
C GLU A 97 -18.46 -4.21 0.75
N ALA A 98 -19.44 -3.31 0.93
CA ALA A 98 -19.31 -1.90 0.59
C ALA A 98 -18.11 -1.25 1.29
N SER A 99 -17.96 -1.48 2.61
CA SER A 99 -16.81 -0.98 3.38
C SER A 99 -15.48 -1.54 2.85
N THR A 100 -15.43 -2.81 2.46
CA THR A 100 -14.22 -3.45 1.96
C THR A 100 -13.84 -2.89 0.59
N PHE A 101 -14.80 -2.80 -0.32
CA PHE A 101 -14.61 -2.21 -1.64
C PHE A 101 -14.13 -0.77 -1.55
N LEU A 102 -14.82 0.10 -0.81
CA LEU A 102 -14.43 1.50 -0.65
C LEU A 102 -13.04 1.65 -0.01
N THR A 103 -12.67 0.77 0.92
CA THR A 103 -11.32 0.76 1.51
C THR A 103 -10.25 0.41 0.45
N LEU A 104 -10.50 -0.61 -0.37
CA LEU A 104 -9.58 -1.00 -1.44
C LEU A 104 -9.50 0.08 -2.54
N LEU A 105 -10.63 0.70 -2.89
CA LEU A 105 -10.70 1.82 -3.84
C LEU A 105 -9.90 3.02 -3.32
N GLY A 106 -10.02 3.35 -2.04
CA GLY A 106 -9.25 4.41 -1.41
C GLY A 106 -7.74 4.12 -1.44
N HIS A 107 -7.35 2.87 -1.19
CA HIS A 107 -5.95 2.44 -1.24
C HIS A 107 -5.34 2.48 -2.63
N TYR A 108 -6.08 1.99 -3.63
CA TYR A 108 -5.65 2.08 -5.01
C TYR A 108 -5.52 3.54 -5.45
N SER A 109 -6.51 4.37 -5.12
CA SER A 109 -6.51 5.81 -5.40
C SER A 109 -5.31 6.52 -4.78
N LEU A 110 -4.98 6.20 -3.52
CA LEU A 110 -3.83 6.75 -2.83
C LEU A 110 -2.52 6.39 -3.54
N LYS A 111 -2.33 5.10 -3.89
CA LYS A 111 -1.13 4.63 -4.61
C LYS A 111 -1.02 5.18 -6.03
N SER A 112 -2.14 5.57 -6.63
CA SER A 112 -2.24 6.13 -7.99
C SER A 112 -2.25 7.66 -8.04
N ASN A 113 -2.06 8.34 -6.90
CA ASN A 113 -2.06 9.80 -6.78
C ASN A 113 -3.42 10.48 -7.04
N TYR A 114 -4.53 9.77 -6.80
CA TYR A 114 -5.90 10.31 -6.79
C TYR A 114 -6.30 10.68 -5.35
N LEU A 115 -5.61 11.66 -4.76
CA LEU A 115 -5.67 11.91 -3.31
C LEU A 115 -7.06 12.32 -2.80
N SER A 116 -7.76 13.18 -3.54
CA SER A 116 -9.13 13.61 -3.21
C SER A 116 -10.10 12.44 -3.13
N VAL A 117 -10.05 11.54 -4.12
CA VAL A 117 -10.83 10.30 -4.19
C VAL A 117 -10.46 9.35 -3.06
N ALA A 118 -9.17 9.19 -2.77
CA ALA A 118 -8.73 8.34 -1.67
C ALA A 118 -9.34 8.79 -0.33
N LYS A 119 -9.27 10.09 -0.07
CA LYS A 119 -9.82 10.73 1.11
C LYS A 119 -11.35 10.57 1.20
N GLN A 120 -12.06 10.84 0.10
CA GLN A 120 -13.51 10.68 0.00
C GLN A 120 -13.95 9.23 0.27
N ALA A 121 -13.25 8.25 -0.31
CA ALA A 121 -13.55 6.83 -0.12
C ALA A 121 -13.41 6.41 1.36
N TYR A 122 -12.30 6.78 2.01
CA TYR A 122 -12.09 6.45 3.43
C TYR A 122 -13.09 7.12 4.35
N PHE A 123 -13.46 8.38 4.06
CA PHE A 123 -14.45 9.07 4.86
C PHE A 123 -15.85 8.46 4.69
N CYS A 124 -16.20 8.05 3.48
CA CYS A 124 -17.44 7.32 3.23
C CYS A 124 -17.52 6.03 4.06
N VAL A 125 -16.40 5.29 4.16
CA VAL A 125 -16.29 4.14 5.07
C VAL A 125 -16.51 4.57 6.53
N PHE A 126 -15.90 5.66 6.98
CA PHE A 126 -16.06 6.17 8.34
C PHE A 126 -17.53 6.47 8.67
N GLN A 127 -18.21 7.27 7.84
CA GLN A 127 -19.60 7.68 8.08
C GLN A 127 -20.57 6.51 8.10
N LYS A 128 -20.38 5.52 7.22
CA LYS A 128 -21.24 4.35 7.13
C LYS A 128 -20.90 3.29 8.19
N SER A 129 -19.80 3.44 8.94
CA SER A 129 -19.36 2.48 9.94
C SER A 129 -20.20 2.54 11.22
N LYS A 130 -20.86 1.42 11.54
CA LYS A 130 -21.64 1.26 12.78
C LYS A 130 -20.82 0.80 13.98
N THR A 131 -19.64 0.22 13.75
CA THR A 131 -18.79 -0.34 14.80
C THR A 131 -17.59 0.55 15.07
N GLU A 132 -17.20 0.65 16.34
CA GLU A 132 -16.02 1.40 16.77
C GLU A 132 -14.73 0.90 16.11
N GLN A 133 -14.63 -0.40 15.86
CA GLN A 133 -13.48 -0.98 15.15
C GLN A 133 -13.39 -0.50 13.69
N ASN A 134 -14.52 -0.40 12.99
CA ASN A 134 -14.52 0.06 11.60
C ASN A 134 -14.29 1.57 11.52
N LYS A 135 -14.85 2.35 12.46
CA LYS A 135 -14.52 3.77 12.61
C LYS A 135 -13.02 3.97 12.82
N LEU A 136 -12.43 3.27 13.79
CA LEU A 136 -10.98 3.33 14.06
C LEU A 136 -10.15 3.02 12.81
N ARG A 137 -10.53 1.97 12.06
CA ARG A 137 -9.87 1.63 10.80
C ARG A 137 -9.99 2.75 9.78
N ALA A 138 -11.18 3.30 9.60
CA ALA A 138 -11.43 4.38 8.65
C ALA A 138 -10.69 5.67 9.05
N SER A 139 -10.73 6.07 10.32
CA SER A 139 -9.99 7.21 10.87
C SER A 139 -8.48 7.08 10.60
N TYR A 140 -7.91 5.89 10.80
CA TYR A 140 -6.51 5.62 10.46
C TYR A 140 -6.23 5.84 8.96
N ARG A 141 -7.15 5.44 8.08
CA ARG A 141 -7.00 5.66 6.63
C ARG A 141 -7.16 7.12 6.22
N VAL A 142 -8.13 7.84 6.80
CA VAL A 142 -8.29 9.28 6.56
C VAL A 142 -7.03 10.04 6.99
N SER A 143 -6.46 9.72 8.15
CA SER A 143 -5.19 10.30 8.61
C SER A 143 -4.05 10.09 7.62
N ASN A 144 -3.94 8.89 7.03
CA ASN A 144 -2.93 8.62 6.00
C ASN A 144 -3.17 9.40 4.69
N SER A 145 -4.44 9.61 4.28
CA SER A 145 -4.74 10.46 3.14
C SER A 145 -4.41 11.94 3.39
N LEU A 146 -4.72 12.47 4.58
CA LEU A 146 -4.37 13.84 4.97
C LEU A 146 -2.85 14.06 4.95
N LEU A 147 -2.09 13.11 5.49
CA LEU A 147 -0.64 13.11 5.41
C LEU A 147 -0.14 13.18 3.96
N SER A 148 -0.74 12.40 3.06
CA SER A 148 -0.35 12.35 1.66
C SER A 148 -0.69 13.64 0.89
N GLU A 149 -1.73 14.36 1.31
CA GLU A 149 -2.08 15.70 0.82
C GLU A 149 -1.18 16.80 1.42
N GLY A 150 -0.32 16.47 2.40
CA GLY A 150 0.55 17.42 3.09
C GLY A 150 -0.09 18.11 4.29
N ASN A 151 -1.30 17.73 4.69
CA ASN A 151 -1.93 18.21 5.93
C ASN A 151 -1.40 17.42 7.14
N VAL A 152 -0.13 17.69 7.49
CA VAL A 152 0.64 16.98 8.51
C VAL A 152 0.04 17.15 9.91
N ILE A 153 -0.39 18.38 10.25
CA ILE A 153 -0.89 18.72 11.59
C ILE A 153 -2.18 17.97 11.89
N GLU A 154 -3.14 17.99 10.96
CA GLU A 154 -4.44 17.35 11.20
C GLU A 154 -4.34 15.82 11.24
N ALA A 155 -3.45 15.28 10.40
CA ALA A 155 -3.13 13.87 10.39
C ALA A 155 -2.46 13.43 11.72
N GLU A 156 -1.51 14.21 12.26
CA GLU A 156 -0.90 13.90 13.55
C GLU A 156 -1.92 13.92 14.70
N LYS A 157 -2.85 14.89 14.69
CA LYS A 157 -3.91 14.98 15.72
C LYS A 157 -4.78 13.73 15.76
N ILE A 158 -5.28 13.28 14.61
CA ILE A 158 -6.08 12.05 14.50
C ILE A 158 -5.24 10.86 14.98
N MET A 159 -3.99 10.74 14.52
CA MET A 159 -3.15 9.59 14.84
C MET A 159 -2.80 9.49 16.33
N ASN A 160 -2.61 10.61 17.01
CA ASN A 160 -2.41 10.63 18.47
C ASN A 160 -3.66 10.18 19.24
N GLN A 161 -4.85 10.59 18.79
CA GLN A 161 -6.11 10.09 19.36
C GLN A 161 -6.27 8.58 19.16
N LEU A 162 -5.91 8.09 17.97
CA LEU A 162 -5.93 6.64 17.69
C LEU A 162 -4.91 5.87 18.53
N LEU A 163 -3.73 6.43 18.78
CA LEU A 163 -2.74 5.83 19.69
C LEU A 163 -3.32 5.68 21.09
N PHE A 164 -3.90 6.76 21.64
CA PHE A 164 -4.52 6.74 22.96
C PHE A 164 -5.60 5.66 23.06
N ILE A 165 -6.49 5.57 22.06
CA ILE A 165 -7.54 4.53 22.02
C ILE A 165 -6.92 3.13 21.95
N ALA A 166 -5.90 2.93 21.11
CA ALA A 166 -5.26 1.63 20.94
C ALA A 166 -4.56 1.17 22.22
N GLU A 167 -3.88 2.07 22.93
CA GLU A 167 -3.23 1.77 24.21
C GLU A 167 -4.26 1.48 25.30
N ALA A 168 -5.27 2.35 25.46
CA ALA A 168 -6.32 2.18 26.47
C ALA A 168 -7.11 0.87 26.31
N LYS A 169 -7.30 0.41 25.07
CA LYS A 169 -8.02 -0.84 24.74
C LYS A 169 -7.09 -2.04 24.49
N ASN A 170 -5.78 -1.91 24.73
CA ASN A 170 -4.78 -2.96 24.49
C ASN A 170 -4.85 -3.58 23.06
N LEU A 171 -5.09 -2.73 22.05
CA LEU A 171 -5.21 -3.12 20.65
C LEU A 171 -3.83 -3.26 20.00
N LYS A 172 -3.02 -4.23 20.47
CA LYS A 172 -1.61 -4.41 20.08
C LYS A 172 -1.37 -4.44 18.56
N ALA A 173 -2.29 -5.03 17.80
CA ALA A 173 -2.20 -5.13 16.35
C ALA A 173 -2.17 -3.76 15.62
N TRP A 174 -2.63 -2.69 16.27
CA TRP A 174 -2.66 -1.33 15.71
C TRP A 174 -1.42 -0.51 16.03
N LEU A 175 -0.69 -0.86 17.09
CA LEU A 175 0.42 -0.05 17.59
C LEU A 175 1.53 0.12 16.54
N GLY A 176 1.88 -0.94 15.80
CA GLY A 176 2.88 -0.86 14.74
C GLY A 176 2.51 0.17 13.67
N GLY A 177 1.33 0.03 13.06
CA GLY A 177 0.87 0.96 12.02
C GLY A 177 0.78 2.41 12.50
N ILE A 178 0.18 2.63 13.68
CA ILE A 178 0.02 3.97 14.27
C ILE A 178 1.39 4.62 14.53
N LYS A 179 2.31 3.90 15.19
CA LYS A 179 3.65 4.42 15.50
C LYS A 179 4.47 4.67 14.23
N SER A 180 4.37 3.81 13.22
CA SER A 180 4.99 4.06 11.92
C SER A 180 4.50 5.37 11.32
N THR A 181 3.19 5.63 11.31
CA THR A 181 2.68 6.87 10.74
C THR A 181 3.10 8.09 11.59
N LEU A 182 3.09 7.97 12.91
CA LEU A 182 3.61 9.02 13.80
C LEU A 182 5.09 9.35 13.54
N GLY A 183 5.91 8.32 13.24
CA GLY A 183 7.30 8.50 12.85
C GLY A 183 7.45 9.29 11.54
N ILE A 184 6.56 9.09 10.57
CA ILE A 184 6.57 9.85 9.32
C ILE A 184 6.24 11.33 9.58
N TYR A 185 5.31 11.64 10.49
CA TYR A 185 5.06 13.04 10.88
C TYR A 185 6.30 13.66 11.53
N ALA A 186 6.98 12.93 12.42
CA ALA A 186 8.22 13.38 13.04
C ALA A 186 9.30 13.68 11.97
N LEU A 187 9.41 12.85 10.92
CA LEU A 187 10.28 13.13 9.76
C LEU A 187 9.89 14.43 9.03
N HIS A 188 8.60 14.69 8.84
CA HIS A 188 8.12 15.91 8.17
C HIS A 188 8.55 17.19 8.90
N ILE A 189 8.59 17.16 10.23
CA ILE A 189 9.04 18.29 11.06
C ILE A 189 10.54 18.21 11.42
N LYS A 190 11.28 17.26 10.82
CA LYS A 190 12.71 17.01 11.07
C LYS A 190 13.06 16.68 12.53
N ASP A 191 12.12 16.13 13.29
CA ASP A 191 12.37 15.56 14.61
C ASP A 191 12.88 14.11 14.45
N TYR A 192 14.14 13.98 14.07
CA TYR A 192 14.76 12.68 13.79
C TYR A 192 14.84 11.79 15.03
N ALA A 193 15.00 12.37 16.23
CA ALA A 193 15.02 11.62 17.47
C ALA A 193 13.67 10.94 17.73
N LYS A 194 12.55 11.68 17.61
CA LYS A 194 11.20 11.12 17.75
C LYS A 194 10.91 10.13 16.63
N ALA A 195 11.30 10.41 15.38
CA ALA A 195 11.13 9.52 14.24
C ALA A 195 11.81 8.16 14.47
N LYS A 196 13.12 8.16 14.81
CA LYS A 196 13.91 6.95 15.07
C LYS A 196 13.28 6.09 16.18
N ARG A 197 12.88 6.72 17.30
CA ARG A 197 12.19 6.02 18.39
C ARG A 197 10.90 5.36 17.91
N LEU A 198 10.02 6.11 17.25
CA LEU A 198 8.72 5.62 16.78
C LEU A 198 8.85 4.50 15.75
N PHE A 199 9.79 4.59 14.81
CA PHE A 199 10.03 3.52 13.83
C PHE A 199 10.62 2.27 14.48
N LYS A 200 11.50 2.41 15.47
CA LYS A 200 12.02 1.28 16.24
C LYS A 200 10.89 0.57 17.00
N GLU A 201 10.05 1.32 17.70
CA GLU A 201 8.88 0.76 18.40
C GLU A 201 7.88 0.10 17.44
N SER A 202 7.65 0.71 16.27
CA SER A 202 6.82 0.16 15.21
C SER A 202 7.36 -1.17 14.68
N MET A 203 8.67 -1.22 14.43
CA MET A 203 9.35 -2.41 13.95
C MET A 203 9.23 -3.57 14.96
N LEU A 204 9.43 -3.29 16.25
CA LEU A 204 9.23 -4.27 17.33
C LEU A 204 7.77 -4.76 17.40
N ALA A 205 6.80 -3.84 17.37
CA ALA A 205 5.38 -4.22 17.38
C ALA A 205 4.99 -5.12 16.19
N HIS A 206 5.58 -4.89 15.02
CA HIS A 206 5.36 -5.75 13.85
C HIS A 206 6.08 -7.10 13.95
N GLN A 207 7.24 -7.17 14.61
CA GLN A 207 7.90 -8.44 14.91
C GLN A 207 7.02 -9.29 15.85
N ASP A 208 6.54 -8.69 16.94
CA ASP A 208 5.66 -9.36 17.91
C ASP A 208 4.37 -9.89 17.25
N SER A 209 3.85 -9.17 16.25
CA SER A 209 2.66 -9.57 15.50
C SER A 209 2.96 -10.41 14.25
N GLN A 210 4.21 -10.83 14.02
CA GLN A 210 4.65 -11.57 12.83
C GLN A 210 4.25 -10.91 11.48
N ASN A 211 4.21 -9.57 11.44
CA ASN A 211 3.87 -8.80 10.25
C ASN A 211 5.15 -8.33 9.52
N TYR A 212 5.74 -9.21 8.71
CA TYR A 212 6.99 -8.94 8.00
C TYR A 212 6.95 -7.73 7.05
N SER A 213 5.79 -7.44 6.45
CA SER A 213 5.66 -6.28 5.55
C SER A 213 5.65 -4.97 6.32
N GLY A 214 4.97 -4.94 7.48
CA GLY A 214 5.00 -3.80 8.41
C GLY A 214 6.37 -3.61 9.05
N GLU A 215 7.04 -4.71 9.42
CA GLU A 215 8.40 -4.68 9.94
C GLU A 215 9.36 -4.09 8.90
N PHE A 216 9.29 -4.57 7.65
CA PHE A 216 10.12 -4.05 6.57
C PHE A 216 9.90 -2.55 6.33
N ASN A 217 8.64 -2.12 6.29
CA ASN A 217 8.31 -0.70 6.11
C ASN A 217 8.85 0.17 7.25
N SER A 218 8.76 -0.31 8.50
CA SER A 218 9.30 0.40 9.66
C SER A 218 10.82 0.47 9.63
N GLY A 219 11.47 -0.63 9.23
CA GLY A 219 12.92 -0.69 9.05
C GLY A 219 13.43 0.24 7.95
N LEU A 220 12.73 0.36 6.82
CA LEU A 220 13.08 1.33 5.76
C LEU A 220 13.01 2.77 6.28
N ASN A 221 11.93 3.13 6.96
CA ASN A 221 11.79 4.48 7.50
C ASN A 221 12.78 4.77 8.64
N LEU A 222 13.16 3.75 9.42
CA LEU A 222 14.21 3.85 10.42
C LEU A 222 15.58 4.10 9.77
N LEU A 223 15.95 3.35 8.73
CA LEU A 223 17.16 3.58 7.95
C LEU A 223 17.18 4.98 7.32
N LEU A 224 16.06 5.42 6.73
CA LEU A 224 15.94 6.78 6.20
C LEU A 224 16.18 7.82 7.29
N SER A 225 15.63 7.61 8.50
CA SER A 225 15.82 8.52 9.63
C SER A 225 17.29 8.56 10.06
N PHE A 226 17.97 7.41 10.14
CA PHE A 226 19.40 7.35 10.42
C PHE A 226 20.24 8.05 9.35
N ALA A 227 19.94 7.82 8.07
CA ALA A 227 20.66 8.45 6.96
C ALA A 227 20.48 9.98 6.95
N LEU A 228 19.27 10.48 7.18
CA LEU A 228 18.99 11.92 7.24
C LEU A 228 19.72 12.62 8.40
N ASP A 229 19.85 11.93 9.53
CA ASP A 229 20.47 12.40 10.78
C ASP A 229 21.97 12.06 10.88
N SER A 230 22.57 11.46 9.85
CA SER A 230 23.96 11.00 9.84
C SER A 230 24.31 10.08 11.03
N ASP A 231 23.39 9.20 11.41
CA ASP A 231 23.51 8.29 12.55
C ASP A 231 24.14 6.94 12.11
N ASN A 232 25.19 6.53 12.81
CA ASN A 232 25.94 5.29 12.53
C ASN A 232 25.15 4.01 12.87
N ASP A 233 24.02 4.11 13.60
CA ASP A 233 23.12 2.98 13.81
C ASP A 233 22.51 2.45 12.49
N PHE A 234 22.65 3.18 11.38
CA PHE A 234 22.35 2.71 10.03
C PHE A 234 22.99 1.34 9.74
N GLU A 235 24.30 1.23 9.94
CA GLU A 235 25.09 0.01 9.65
C GLU A 235 24.64 -1.18 10.51
N ARG A 236 24.10 -0.91 11.70
CA ARG A 236 23.69 -1.97 12.63
C ARG A 236 22.44 -2.71 12.17
N ILE A 237 21.60 -2.08 11.34
CA ILE A 237 20.30 -2.64 10.96
C ILE A 237 20.14 -2.91 9.46
N ILE A 238 21.03 -2.37 8.61
CA ILE A 238 20.91 -2.47 7.14
C ILE A 238 20.78 -3.91 6.65
N ASP A 239 21.57 -4.85 7.18
CA ASP A 239 21.52 -6.25 6.78
C ASP A 239 20.19 -6.92 7.13
N ARG A 240 19.61 -6.58 8.30
CA ARG A 240 18.28 -7.06 8.68
C ARG A 240 17.23 -6.55 7.69
N VAL A 241 17.29 -5.27 7.33
CA VAL A 241 16.33 -4.67 6.40
C VAL A 241 16.49 -5.25 4.99
N LYS A 242 17.71 -5.52 4.53
CA LYS A 242 17.97 -6.25 3.27
C LYS A 242 17.37 -7.67 3.30
N GLY A 243 17.53 -8.38 4.42
CA GLY A 243 16.90 -9.69 4.62
C GLY A 243 15.37 -9.65 4.53
N LEU A 244 14.74 -8.61 5.08
CA LEU A 244 13.29 -8.39 4.98
C LEU A 244 12.86 -8.02 3.55
N ALA A 245 13.67 -7.23 2.83
CA ALA A 245 13.40 -6.88 1.43
C ALA A 245 13.32 -8.11 0.53
N ASN A 246 14.27 -9.04 0.69
CA ASN A 246 14.31 -10.29 -0.06
C ASN A 246 13.07 -11.17 0.17
N LYS A 247 12.50 -11.14 1.39
CA LYS A 247 11.28 -11.89 1.72
C LYS A 247 10.00 -11.27 1.16
N ASN A 248 9.94 -9.94 1.04
CA ASN A 248 8.70 -9.25 0.67
C ASN A 248 8.47 -9.16 -0.85
N ASN A 249 9.52 -9.32 -1.67
CA ASN A 249 9.44 -9.23 -3.15
C ASN A 249 8.66 -7.99 -3.66
N ASP A 250 8.81 -6.86 -2.95
CA ASP A 250 8.22 -5.55 -3.29
C ASP A 250 9.29 -4.69 -3.97
N ARG A 251 9.16 -4.53 -5.30
CA ARG A 251 10.15 -3.85 -6.14
C ARG A 251 10.31 -2.38 -5.79
N ASP A 252 9.23 -1.70 -5.45
CA ASP A 252 9.26 -0.27 -5.13
C ASP A 252 9.96 0.00 -3.81
N ARG A 253 9.66 -0.82 -2.79
CA ARG A 253 10.34 -0.71 -1.49
C ARG A 253 11.81 -1.14 -1.57
N LEU A 254 12.15 -2.08 -2.44
CA LEU A 254 13.55 -2.42 -2.73
C LEU A 254 14.29 -1.25 -3.42
N ASN A 255 13.63 -0.58 -4.38
CA ASN A 255 14.17 0.62 -5.00
C ASN A 255 14.30 1.76 -4.00
N LEU A 256 13.35 1.93 -3.07
CA LEU A 256 13.47 2.89 -1.97
C LEU A 256 14.67 2.58 -1.06
N LEU A 257 14.90 1.31 -0.72
CA LEU A 257 16.09 0.90 0.06
C LEU A 257 17.38 1.34 -0.63
N ARG A 258 17.49 1.13 -1.94
CA ARG A 258 18.67 1.56 -2.72
C ARG A 258 18.85 3.07 -2.72
N LEU A 259 17.76 3.84 -2.78
CA LEU A 259 17.81 5.30 -2.66
C LEU A 259 18.28 5.74 -1.26
N ILE A 260 17.86 5.02 -0.21
CA ILE A 260 18.30 5.27 1.16
C ILE A 260 19.80 4.96 1.33
N GLU A 261 20.31 3.89 0.71
CA GLU A 261 21.74 3.58 0.68
C GLU A 261 22.55 4.69 -0.02
N ILE A 262 22.08 5.17 -1.17
CA ILE A 262 22.68 6.34 -1.87
C ILE A 262 22.69 7.57 -0.96
N LEU A 263 21.57 7.86 -0.27
CA LEU A 263 21.52 8.98 0.66
C LEU A 263 22.57 8.85 1.76
N TYR A 264 22.66 7.68 2.38
CA TYR A 264 23.61 7.42 3.45
C TYR A 264 25.07 7.54 2.97
N GLU A 265 25.39 7.04 1.78
CA GLU A 265 26.71 7.23 1.18
C GLU A 265 27.03 8.72 0.96
N VAL A 266 26.10 9.48 0.37
CA VAL A 266 26.26 10.93 0.19
C VAL A 266 26.49 11.65 1.53
N LYS A 267 25.81 11.22 2.58
CA LYS A 267 25.97 11.78 3.95
C LYS A 267 27.31 11.43 4.59
N THR A 268 27.93 10.34 4.16
CA THR A 268 29.19 9.83 4.74
C THR A 268 30.42 10.31 3.98
N ILE A 269 30.39 10.24 2.65
CA ILE A 269 31.57 10.53 1.79
C ILE A 269 31.37 11.73 0.85
N GLY A 270 30.22 12.40 0.94
CA GLY A 270 29.88 13.55 0.11
C GLY A 270 29.25 13.19 -1.24
N LEU A 271 28.56 14.18 -1.83
CA LEU A 271 27.90 14.04 -3.12
C LEU A 271 28.92 13.85 -4.26
N ARG A 272 28.63 12.91 -5.16
CA ARG A 272 29.42 12.60 -6.36
C ARG A 272 28.52 12.61 -7.60
N SER A 273 29.10 12.81 -8.77
CA SER A 273 28.36 12.95 -10.03
C SER A 273 27.42 11.78 -10.34
N TRP A 274 27.83 10.55 -10.03
CA TRP A 274 27.05 9.35 -10.33
C TRP A 274 25.86 9.12 -9.38
N HIS A 275 25.88 9.65 -8.15
CA HIS A 275 24.79 9.46 -7.19
C HIS A 275 23.45 10.02 -7.70
N GLN A 276 23.51 11.21 -8.32
CA GLN A 276 22.34 11.88 -8.86
C GLN A 276 21.72 11.09 -10.02
N GLU A 277 22.55 10.51 -10.88
CA GLU A 277 22.07 9.73 -12.02
C GLU A 277 21.51 8.38 -11.59
N ALA A 278 22.23 7.67 -10.72
CA ALA A 278 21.75 6.42 -10.12
C ALA A 278 20.41 6.61 -9.39
N ALA A 279 20.25 7.70 -8.64
CA ALA A 279 19.00 8.00 -7.96
C ALA A 279 17.84 8.20 -8.94
N LYS A 280 18.02 8.98 -10.02
CA LYS A 280 16.99 9.18 -11.05
C LYS A 280 16.60 7.86 -11.72
N ASP A 281 17.58 7.04 -12.10
CA ASP A 281 17.37 5.73 -12.71
C ASP A 281 16.61 4.75 -11.82
N ILE A 282 16.78 4.86 -10.50
CA ILE A 282 16.02 4.08 -9.53
C ILE A 282 14.60 4.63 -9.40
N LEU A 283 14.42 5.96 -9.32
CA LEU A 283 13.11 6.58 -9.13
C LEU A 283 12.13 6.27 -10.28
N VAL A 284 12.61 6.21 -11.52
CA VAL A 284 11.75 5.87 -12.68
C VAL A 284 11.22 4.43 -12.63
N LYS A 285 11.86 3.54 -11.86
CA LYS A 285 11.44 2.14 -11.65
C LYS A 285 10.42 1.98 -10.52
N ILE A 286 10.11 3.06 -9.80
CA ILE A 286 9.12 3.05 -8.71
C ILE A 286 7.75 3.40 -9.30
N GLU A 287 6.81 2.46 -9.25
CA GLU A 287 5.46 2.63 -9.80
C GLU A 287 4.54 3.42 -8.86
N SER A 288 4.64 3.13 -7.57
CA SER A 288 3.85 3.72 -6.50
C SER A 288 4.14 5.20 -6.34
N SER A 289 3.12 6.03 -6.51
CA SER A 289 3.23 7.46 -6.28
C SER A 289 3.61 7.79 -4.84
N THR A 290 3.12 7.04 -3.85
CA THR A 290 3.44 7.28 -2.44
C THR A 290 4.92 7.05 -2.15
N VAL A 291 5.52 6.00 -2.72
CA VAL A 291 6.96 5.71 -2.55
C VAL A 291 7.80 6.76 -3.29
N ARG A 292 7.42 7.12 -4.52
CA ARG A 292 8.08 8.21 -5.27
C ARG A 292 8.01 9.54 -4.52
N SER A 293 6.86 9.90 -3.97
CA SER A 293 6.66 11.14 -3.22
C SER A 293 7.52 11.16 -1.96
N ALA A 294 7.62 10.05 -1.22
CA ALA A 294 8.52 9.95 -0.08
C ALA A 294 10.00 10.16 -0.48
N ALA A 295 10.47 9.48 -1.53
CA ALA A 295 11.83 9.65 -2.04
C ALA A 295 12.09 11.10 -2.51
N LYS A 296 11.17 11.69 -3.27
CA LYS A 296 11.27 13.09 -3.71
C LYS A 296 11.26 14.07 -2.53
N LYS A 297 10.53 13.78 -1.46
CA LYS A 297 10.41 14.68 -0.32
C LYS A 297 11.63 14.63 0.59
N PHE A 298 12.11 13.43 0.90
CA PHE A 298 13.14 13.23 1.92
C PHE A 298 14.55 13.03 1.35
N ILE A 299 14.69 12.47 0.15
CA ILE A 299 16.01 12.11 -0.41
C ILE A 299 16.50 13.14 -1.45
N TRP A 300 15.61 13.58 -2.35
CA TRP A 300 15.97 14.51 -3.44
C TRP A 300 16.67 15.80 -2.97
N PRO A 301 16.19 16.47 -1.91
CA PRO A 301 16.84 17.69 -1.41
C PRO A 301 18.29 17.45 -1.00
N GLU A 302 18.57 16.32 -0.36
CA GLU A 302 19.90 15.92 0.09
C GLU A 302 20.85 15.60 -1.08
N LEU A 303 20.28 15.14 -2.21
CA LEU A 303 21.01 14.92 -3.46
C LEU A 303 21.10 16.17 -4.36
N LYS A 304 20.65 17.34 -3.88
CA LYS A 304 20.57 18.59 -4.66
C LYS A 304 19.80 18.45 -5.98
N LEU A 305 18.81 17.56 -6.00
CA LEU A 305 17.94 17.34 -7.15
C LEU A 305 16.69 18.21 -7.00
N LYS A 306 16.26 18.83 -8.11
CA LYS A 306 15.02 19.61 -8.13
C LYS A 306 13.82 18.69 -7.94
N VAL A 307 12.95 19.02 -7.00
CA VAL A 307 11.66 18.36 -6.83
C VAL A 307 10.69 18.98 -7.82
N SER A 308 10.32 18.25 -8.88
CA SER A 308 9.19 18.64 -9.71
C SER A 308 7.88 18.30 -8.99
N GLU A 309 7.01 19.30 -8.86
CA GLU A 309 5.65 19.08 -8.37
C GLU A 309 4.97 18.04 -9.26
N THR A 310 4.48 16.99 -8.63
CA THR A 310 3.69 15.97 -9.35
C THR A 310 2.27 16.49 -9.38
N LYS A 311 1.82 16.99 -10.54
CA LYS A 311 0.43 17.41 -10.72
C LYS A 311 -0.49 16.28 -10.27
N GLN A 312 -1.49 16.63 -9.45
CA GLN A 312 -2.54 15.68 -9.08
C GLN A 312 -3.19 15.16 -10.36
N GLN A 313 -3.31 13.83 -10.46
CA GLN A 313 -3.97 13.23 -11.60
C GLN A 313 -5.47 13.26 -11.38
N GLN A 314 -6.23 13.57 -12.42
CA GLN A 314 -7.66 13.37 -12.39
C GLN A 314 -7.94 11.87 -12.32
N ALA A 315 -8.81 11.47 -11.39
CA ALA A 315 -9.22 10.08 -11.27
C ALA A 315 -10.06 9.65 -12.50
N PRO A 316 -9.89 8.43 -13.00
CA PRO A 316 -10.77 7.86 -14.01
C PRO A 316 -12.24 7.82 -13.57
N ASN A 317 -13.18 8.00 -14.52
CA ASN A 317 -14.61 8.04 -14.24
C ASN A 317 -15.11 6.81 -13.48
N TRP A 318 -14.65 5.60 -13.82
CA TRP A 318 -15.07 4.38 -13.11
C TRP A 318 -14.81 4.41 -11.60
N ILE A 319 -13.88 5.24 -11.13
CA ILE A 319 -13.63 5.44 -9.70
C ILE A 319 -14.59 6.48 -9.10
N THR A 320 -14.74 7.62 -9.78
CA THR A 320 -15.59 8.72 -9.29
C THR A 320 -17.06 8.32 -9.32
N ASP A 321 -17.49 7.62 -10.36
CA ASP A 321 -18.87 7.15 -10.54
C ASP A 321 -19.25 6.18 -9.41
N LYS A 322 -18.33 5.30 -8.99
CA LYS A 322 -18.57 4.42 -7.85
C LYS A 322 -18.75 5.20 -6.55
N LEU A 323 -17.97 6.25 -6.31
CA LEU A 323 -18.19 7.08 -5.11
C LEU A 323 -19.56 7.77 -5.12
N VAL A 324 -20.06 8.16 -6.30
CA VAL A 324 -21.42 8.68 -6.46
C VAL A 324 -22.45 7.58 -6.20
N ASP A 325 -22.29 6.39 -6.76
CA ASP A 325 -23.20 5.24 -6.56
C ASP A 325 -23.36 4.89 -5.08
N PHE A 326 -22.30 5.03 -4.29
CA PHE A 326 -22.28 4.78 -2.85
C PHE A 326 -22.77 5.97 -2.00
N ASP A 327 -23.21 7.07 -2.62
CA ASP A 327 -23.61 8.31 -1.95
C ASP A 327 -22.50 8.85 -1.03
N CYS A 328 -21.24 8.78 -1.47
CA CYS A 328 -20.10 9.23 -0.67
C CYS A 328 -19.94 10.76 -0.75
N PRO A 329 -20.04 11.51 0.35
CA PRO A 329 -20.05 12.96 0.29
C PRO A 329 -18.68 13.55 -0.06
N VAL A 330 -18.69 14.60 -0.85
CA VAL A 330 -17.55 15.50 -1.04
C VAL A 330 -17.62 16.55 0.08
N SER A 331 -16.82 16.42 1.13
CA SER A 331 -16.75 17.45 2.18
C SER A 331 -15.32 17.69 2.63
N GLU A 332 -15.07 18.87 3.17
CA GLU A 332 -13.82 19.17 3.88
C GLU A 332 -13.84 18.46 5.23
N PHE A 333 -12.72 17.80 5.56
CA PHE A 333 -12.61 16.93 6.73
C PHE A 333 -11.73 17.54 7.80
N TYR A 334 -12.24 17.56 9.03
CA TYR A 334 -11.51 17.97 10.20
C TYR A 334 -11.47 16.82 11.22
N SER A 335 -10.42 16.78 12.04
CA SER A 335 -10.18 15.83 13.14
C SER A 335 -11.34 15.75 14.11
N LYS A 336 -12.08 16.87 14.31
CA LYS A 336 -13.30 16.91 15.12
C LYS A 336 -14.43 16.02 14.56
N ASP A 337 -14.35 15.63 13.29
CA ASP A 337 -15.35 14.81 12.61
C ASP A 337 -15.00 13.31 12.69
N ILE A 338 -13.83 12.93 13.21
CA ILE A 338 -13.22 11.59 13.04
C ILE A 338 -12.98 10.85 14.38
N VAL A 339 -13.08 11.55 15.51
CA VAL A 339 -12.85 11.00 16.86
C VAL A 339 -13.97 11.34 17.82
#